data_AF-A0A3Q2QDR8-F1
#
_entry.id   AF-A0A3Q2QDR8-F1
#
_cell.length_a   1.000
_cell.length_b   1.000
_cell.length_c   1.000
_cell.angle_alpha   90.00
_cell.angle_beta   90.00
_cell.angle_gamma   90.00
#
_symmetry.space_group_name_H-M   'P 1'
#
loop_
_entity.id
_entity.type
_entity.pdbx_description
1 polymer ?
#
loop_
_entity_poly.entity_id
_entity_poly.type
_entity_poly.pdbx_seq_one_letter_code
_entity_poly.pdbx_strand_id
1 'polypeptide(L)'
;LFHFFQLQSISKIATTAEVPPKEKYVRNIILGTHKEGGATTFWSYVVNLPLSSQSMVSWKICYLLHKVLREGHKNVVTDSHRHSRAIRDMGVLWGNLHDRYGHIVALSAKYLHLKMEFHAKVGLSSVSLCRCKWPLLPLCVSGCTCANA
;
A
#
# COMPACT_ATOMS: atom_id res chain seq x y z
N LEU A 1 19.98 7.49 -10.99
CA LEU A 1 19.40 6.52 -11.97
C LEU A 1 18.34 5.61 -11.35
N PHE A 2 18.60 4.96 -10.23
CA PHE A 2 17.64 4.03 -9.61
C PHE A 2 16.35 4.71 -9.11
N HIS A 3 16.45 5.86 -8.44
CA HIS A 3 15.31 6.70 -8.05
C HIS A 3 14.38 7.02 -9.21
N PHE A 4 14.92 7.33 -10.38
CA PHE A 4 14.12 7.68 -11.55
C PHE A 4 13.23 6.51 -12.02
N PHE A 5 13.74 5.27 -12.01
CA PHE A 5 12.96 4.08 -12.37
C PHE A 5 11.88 3.73 -11.34
N GLN A 6 12.16 3.97 -10.05
CA GLN A 6 11.15 3.84 -8.98
C GLN A 6 10.00 4.81 -9.20
N LEU A 7 10.32 6.09 -9.43
CA LEU A 7 9.35 7.16 -9.65
C LEU A 7 8.47 6.87 -10.87
N GLN A 8 9.05 6.45 -11.99
CA GLN A 8 8.28 6.04 -13.17
C GLN A 8 7.34 4.87 -12.87
N SER A 9 7.79 3.90 -12.08
CA SER A 9 6.97 2.74 -11.70
C SER A 9 5.80 3.14 -10.81
N ILE A 10 6.02 4.01 -9.82
CA ILE A 10 4.94 4.49 -8.93
C ILE A 10 3.96 5.38 -9.71
N SER A 11 4.44 6.27 -10.57
CA SER A 11 3.60 7.10 -11.43
C SER A 11 2.69 6.28 -12.34
N LYS A 12 3.21 5.17 -12.92
CA LYS A 12 2.41 4.25 -13.73
C LYS A 12 1.35 3.47 -12.92
N ILE A 13 1.59 3.26 -11.63
CA ILE A 13 0.62 2.63 -10.72
C ILE A 13 -0.42 3.65 -10.24
N ALA A 14 0.01 4.87 -9.88
CA ALA A 14 -0.79 5.95 -9.32
C ALA A 14 -1.70 6.65 -10.36
N THR A 15 -2.43 5.85 -11.13
CA THR A 15 -3.44 6.29 -12.11
C THR A 15 -4.85 6.03 -11.57
N THR A 16 -5.80 6.87 -11.96
CA THR A 16 -7.23 6.72 -11.67
C THR A 16 -7.89 5.57 -12.44
N ALA A 17 -7.23 5.00 -13.45
CA ALA A 17 -7.79 3.89 -14.22
C ALA A 17 -8.08 2.68 -13.32
N GLU A 18 -9.23 2.02 -13.50
CA GLU A 18 -9.67 0.84 -12.73
C GLU A 18 -8.90 -0.46 -13.11
N VAL A 19 -7.61 -0.34 -13.41
CA VAL A 19 -6.74 -1.44 -13.81
C VAL A 19 -5.86 -1.84 -12.62
N PRO A 20 -5.72 -3.16 -12.34
CA PRO A 20 -4.83 -3.62 -11.29
C PRO A 20 -3.38 -3.18 -11.54
N PRO A 21 -2.62 -2.81 -10.48
CA PRO A 21 -1.20 -2.48 -10.62
C PRO A 21 -0.43 -3.62 -11.29
N LYS A 22 0.29 -3.32 -12.39
CA LYS A 22 1.10 -4.35 -13.06
C LYS A 22 2.20 -4.82 -12.12
N GLU A 23 2.30 -6.14 -11.96
CA GLU A 23 3.24 -6.77 -11.02
C GLU A 23 4.71 -6.42 -11.32
N LYS A 24 5.04 -6.18 -12.60
CA LYS A 24 6.37 -5.69 -13.02
C LYS A 24 6.79 -4.44 -12.26
N TYR A 25 5.89 -3.46 -12.12
CA TYR A 25 6.19 -2.20 -11.43
C TYR A 25 6.29 -2.40 -9.92
N VAL A 26 5.43 -3.25 -9.35
CA VAL A 26 5.46 -3.59 -7.91
C VAL A 26 6.79 -4.27 -7.54
N ARG A 27 7.22 -5.27 -8.32
CA ARG A 27 8.49 -5.98 -8.12
C ARG A 27 9.68 -5.04 -8.22
N ASN A 28 9.69 -4.14 -9.21
CA ASN A 28 10.73 -3.12 -9.33
C ASN A 28 10.82 -2.27 -8.06
N ILE A 29 9.67 -1.89 -7.48
CA ILE A 29 9.63 -1.06 -6.27
C ILE A 29 10.21 -1.80 -5.06
N ILE A 30 9.81 -3.04 -4.86
CA ILE A 30 10.33 -3.90 -3.79
C ILE A 30 11.85 -4.06 -3.91
N LEU A 31 12.36 -4.42 -5.09
CA LEU A 31 13.80 -4.53 -5.35
C LEU A 31 14.54 -3.22 -5.07
N GLY A 32 13.85 -2.09 -5.23
CA GLY A 32 14.41 -0.79 -4.91
C GLY A 32 14.60 -0.51 -3.46
N THR A 33 13.66 -0.94 -2.63
CA THR A 33 13.82 -0.79 -1.19
C THR A 33 15.04 -1.56 -0.67
N HIS A 34 15.37 -2.71 -1.28
CA HIS A 34 16.58 -3.48 -0.94
C HIS A 34 17.87 -2.79 -1.39
N LYS A 35 17.87 -2.20 -2.60
CA LYS A 35 19.05 -1.48 -3.12
C LYS A 35 19.33 -0.18 -2.38
N GLU A 36 18.29 0.53 -1.97
CA GLU A 36 18.41 1.79 -1.22
C GLU A 36 18.56 1.58 0.29
N GLY A 37 18.31 0.37 0.78
CA GLY A 37 18.37 0.04 2.20
C GLY A 37 17.20 0.61 3.03
N GLY A 38 16.08 0.99 2.40
CA GLY A 38 14.93 1.62 3.07
C GLY A 38 13.77 1.95 2.12
N ALA A 39 12.75 2.64 2.64
CA ALA A 39 11.59 3.11 1.87
C ALA A 39 11.54 4.65 1.75
N THR A 40 12.64 5.35 2.05
CA THR A 40 12.69 6.82 2.02
C THR A 40 12.19 7.39 0.70
N THR A 41 12.68 6.90 -0.44
CA THR A 41 12.28 7.40 -1.76
C THR A 41 10.83 7.10 -2.09
N PHE A 42 10.37 5.90 -1.72
CA PHE A 42 8.98 5.51 -1.89
C PHE A 42 8.06 6.50 -1.19
N TRP A 43 8.36 6.83 0.07
CA TRP A 43 7.58 7.78 0.85
C TRP A 43 7.69 9.21 0.33
N SER A 44 8.88 9.66 -0.08
CA SER A 44 9.06 10.98 -0.71
C SER A 44 8.15 11.19 -1.91
N TYR A 45 7.82 10.13 -2.66
CA TYR A 45 6.87 10.25 -3.76
C TYR A 45 5.41 10.10 -3.31
N VAL A 46 5.12 9.13 -2.45
CA VAL A 46 3.75 8.84 -2.00
C VAL A 46 3.11 10.03 -1.28
N VAL A 47 3.87 10.77 -0.47
CA VAL A 47 3.35 11.95 0.23
C VAL A 47 3.00 13.11 -0.72
N ASN A 48 3.55 13.11 -1.93
CA ASN A 48 3.26 14.11 -2.97
C ASN A 48 2.06 13.72 -3.86
N LEU A 49 1.51 12.51 -3.68
CA LEU A 49 0.33 12.08 -4.43
C LEU A 49 -0.95 12.63 -3.79
N PRO A 50 -1.99 12.96 -4.59
CA PRO A 50 -3.28 13.46 -4.10
C PRO A 50 -4.15 12.33 -3.52
N LEU A 51 -3.69 11.70 -2.42
CA LEU A 51 -4.38 10.60 -1.75
C LEU A 51 -5.70 11.04 -1.09
N SER A 52 -5.88 12.32 -0.79
CA SER A 52 -7.14 12.83 -0.23
C SER A 52 -8.24 13.04 -1.28
N SER A 53 -7.87 13.11 -2.56
CA SER A 53 -8.80 13.47 -3.65
C SER A 53 -9.10 12.33 -4.59
N GLN A 54 -8.26 11.28 -4.62
CA GLN A 54 -8.38 10.16 -5.56
C GLN A 54 -8.42 8.81 -4.81
N SER A 55 -9.61 8.23 -4.68
CA SER A 55 -9.81 6.97 -3.95
C SER A 55 -9.11 5.79 -4.64
N MET A 56 -9.19 5.72 -5.97
CA MET A 56 -8.54 4.65 -6.74
C MET A 56 -7.00 4.68 -6.59
N VAL A 57 -6.40 5.88 -6.61
CA VAL A 57 -4.96 6.03 -6.38
C VAL A 57 -4.62 5.63 -4.95
N SER A 58 -5.41 6.06 -3.97
CA SER A 58 -5.22 5.73 -2.55
C SER A 58 -5.25 4.23 -2.31
N TRP A 59 -6.19 3.52 -2.93
CA TRP A 59 -6.27 2.06 -2.87
C TRP A 59 -5.01 1.39 -3.42
N LYS A 60 -4.54 1.82 -4.61
CA LYS A 60 -3.33 1.26 -5.23
C LYS A 60 -2.08 1.52 -4.39
N ILE A 61 -1.98 2.69 -3.78
CA ILE A 61 -0.88 3.01 -2.86
C ILE A 61 -0.97 2.16 -1.59
N CYS A 62 -2.15 1.96 -1.01
CA CYS A 62 -2.34 1.04 0.12
C CYS A 62 -1.89 -0.39 -0.23
N TYR A 63 -2.30 -0.88 -1.41
CA TYR A 63 -1.88 -2.19 -1.90
C TYR A 63 -0.37 -2.29 -2.09
N LEU A 64 0.23 -1.28 -2.71
CA LEU A 64 1.67 -1.23 -2.93
C LEU A 64 2.45 -1.18 -1.61
N LEU A 65 2.00 -0.35 -0.65
CA LEU A 65 2.58 -0.28 0.68
C LEU A 65 2.48 -1.62 1.41
N HIS A 66 1.35 -2.34 1.30
CA HIS A 66 1.21 -3.68 1.86
C HIS A 66 2.28 -4.64 1.33
N LYS A 67 2.50 -4.65 0.01
CA LYS A 67 3.51 -5.47 -0.65
C LYS A 67 4.93 -5.10 -0.22
N VAL A 68 5.22 -3.80 -0.20
CA VAL A 68 6.53 -3.26 0.23
C VAL A 68 6.82 -3.59 1.69
N LEU A 69 5.83 -3.50 2.59
CA LEU A 69 5.98 -3.92 3.99
C LEU A 69 6.15 -5.43 4.17
N ARG A 70 5.77 -6.24 3.18
CA ARG A 70 5.86 -7.71 3.25
C ARG A 70 7.15 -8.25 2.64
N GLU A 71 7.59 -7.69 1.53
CA GLU A 71 8.68 -8.22 0.69
C GLU A 71 9.87 -7.26 0.57
N GLY A 72 9.73 -6.02 1.07
CA GLY A 72 10.78 -5.01 1.03
C GLY A 72 11.86 -5.18 2.09
N HIS A 73 12.79 -4.23 2.12
CA HIS A 73 13.90 -4.22 3.07
C HIS A 73 13.42 -4.10 4.54
N LYS A 74 14.21 -4.60 5.50
CA LYS A 74 13.88 -4.56 6.94
C LYS A 74 13.58 -3.14 7.47
N ASN A 75 14.26 -2.12 6.94
CA ASN A 75 14.08 -0.73 7.36
C ASN A 75 12.78 -0.10 6.85
N VAL A 76 12.13 -0.70 5.84
CA VAL A 76 10.88 -0.20 5.27
C VAL A 76 9.80 -0.04 6.33
N VAL A 77 9.73 -0.97 7.28
CA VAL A 77 8.73 -0.95 8.34
C VAL A 77 8.95 0.25 9.27
N THR A 78 10.20 0.49 9.67
CA THR A 78 10.60 1.64 10.50
C THR A 78 10.35 2.97 9.79
N ASP A 79 10.70 3.07 8.51
CA ASP A 79 10.47 4.27 7.70
C ASP A 79 8.98 4.56 7.52
N SER A 80 8.20 3.49 7.29
CA SER A 80 6.75 3.58 7.10
C SER A 80 6.01 3.92 8.39
N HIS A 81 6.52 3.48 9.54
CA HIS A 81 5.91 3.78 10.84
C HIS A 81 5.75 5.29 11.09
N ARG A 82 6.72 6.11 10.63
CA ARG A 82 6.64 7.59 10.70
C ARG A 82 5.41 8.15 9.97
N HIS A 83 4.99 7.49 8.91
CA HIS A 83 3.86 7.86 8.06
C HIS A 83 2.56 7.14 8.43
N SER A 84 2.58 6.28 9.45
CA SER A 84 1.43 5.46 9.85
C SER A 84 0.20 6.28 10.25
N ARG A 85 0.41 7.45 10.88
CA ARG A 85 -0.67 8.38 11.23
C ARG A 85 -1.33 8.97 9.99
N ALA A 86 -0.53 9.43 9.02
CA ALA A 86 -1.04 9.97 7.76
C ALA A 86 -1.88 8.95 6.99
N ILE A 87 -1.45 7.68 6.96
CA ILE A 87 -2.23 6.59 6.34
C ILE A 87 -3.56 6.39 7.06
N ARG A 88 -3.56 6.36 8.41
CA ARG A 88 -4.79 6.24 9.20
C ARG A 88 -5.74 7.39 8.93
N ASP A 89 -5.25 8.62 8.94
CA ASP A 89 -6.07 9.82 8.79
C ASP A 89 -6.69 9.88 7.38
N MET A 90 -5.93 9.49 6.34
CA MET A 90 -6.45 9.26 4.99
C MET A 90 -7.53 8.16 4.97
N GLY A 91 -7.34 7.07 5.72
CA GLY A 91 -8.35 6.02 5.86
C GLY A 91 -9.65 6.49 6.51
N VAL A 92 -9.57 7.33 7.55
CA VAL A 92 -10.75 7.92 8.21
C VAL A 92 -11.48 8.86 7.25
N LEU A 93 -10.75 9.69 6.52
CA LEU A 93 -11.33 10.57 5.49
C LEU A 93 -12.15 9.76 4.48
N TRP A 94 -11.56 8.73 3.89
CA TRP A 94 -12.24 7.87 2.91
C TRP A 94 -13.35 7.02 3.50
N GLY A 95 -13.32 6.73 4.80
CA GLY A 95 -14.39 6.03 5.51
C GLY A 95 -15.63 6.90 5.73
N ASN A 96 -15.45 8.22 5.81
CA ASN A 96 -16.55 9.18 5.93
C ASN A 96 -17.14 9.57 4.56
N LEU A 97 -16.40 9.30 3.48
CA LEU A 97 -16.85 9.53 2.11
C LEU A 97 -17.58 8.28 1.60
N HIS A 98 -18.81 8.47 1.11
CA HIS A 98 -19.59 7.41 0.45
C HIS A 98 -19.11 7.12 -0.99
N ASP A 99 -17.79 7.05 -1.19
CA ASP A 99 -17.18 6.73 -2.47
C ASP A 99 -17.13 5.21 -2.71
N ARG A 100 -17.23 4.77 -3.97
CA ARG A 100 -17.22 3.33 -4.33
C ARG A 100 -16.00 2.58 -3.78
N TYR A 101 -14.85 3.25 -3.71
CA TYR A 101 -13.61 2.67 -3.20
C TYR A 101 -13.24 3.18 -1.80
N GLY A 102 -13.99 4.15 -1.27
CA GLY A 102 -13.69 4.80 0.02
C GLY A 102 -13.61 3.80 1.17
N HIS A 103 -14.61 2.93 1.30
CA HIS A 103 -14.63 1.88 2.33
C HIS A 103 -13.45 0.92 2.24
N ILE A 104 -13.08 0.52 1.01
CA ILE A 104 -11.94 -0.36 0.74
C ILE A 104 -10.63 0.31 1.18
N VAL A 105 -10.47 1.59 0.86
CA VAL A 105 -9.31 2.39 1.26
C VAL A 105 -9.27 2.52 2.78
N ALA A 106 -10.39 2.82 3.42
CA ALA A 106 -10.51 2.95 4.87
C ALA A 106 -10.06 1.67 5.60
N LEU A 107 -10.56 0.51 5.18
CA LEU A 107 -10.18 -0.79 5.74
C LEU A 107 -8.70 -1.09 5.53
N SER A 108 -8.18 -0.81 4.32
CA SER A 108 -6.78 -1.05 3.98
C SER A 108 -5.84 -0.17 4.81
N ALA A 109 -6.16 1.10 4.93
CA ALA A 109 -5.41 2.07 5.73
C ALA A 109 -5.40 1.68 7.22
N LYS A 110 -6.55 1.29 7.78
CA LYS A 110 -6.66 0.81 9.16
C LYS A 110 -5.78 -0.41 9.41
N TYR A 111 -5.83 -1.40 8.51
CA TYR A 111 -4.97 -2.58 8.59
C TYR A 111 -3.48 -2.22 8.54
N LEU A 112 -3.07 -1.36 7.60
CA LEU A 112 -1.68 -0.95 7.43
C LEU A 112 -1.17 -0.20 8.66
N HIS A 113 -1.98 0.70 9.21
CA HIS A 113 -1.68 1.42 10.44
C HIS A 113 -1.40 0.45 11.60
N LEU A 114 -2.32 -0.48 11.85
CA LEU A 114 -2.17 -1.48 12.91
C LEU A 114 -0.94 -2.38 12.69
N LYS A 115 -0.67 -2.76 11.43
CA LYS A 115 0.52 -3.55 11.08
C LYS A 115 1.80 -2.80 11.45
N MET A 116 1.92 -1.53 11.08
CA MET A 116 3.11 -0.72 11.40
C MET A 116 3.27 -0.50 12.90
N GLU A 117 2.19 -0.20 13.62
CA GLU A 117 2.19 -0.05 15.09
C GLU A 117 2.62 -1.35 15.79
N PHE A 118 2.11 -2.50 15.33
CA PHE A 118 2.46 -3.80 15.90
C PHE A 118 3.95 -4.09 15.73
N HIS A 119 4.51 -3.86 14.54
CA HIS A 119 5.94 -4.06 14.31
C HIS A 119 6.81 -3.11 15.16
N ALA A 120 6.37 -1.87 15.37
CA ALA A 120 7.09 -0.93 16.22
C ALA A 120 7.10 -1.35 17.70
N LYS A 121 5.99 -1.91 18.20
CA LYS A 121 5.86 -2.37 19.60
C LYS A 121 6.56 -3.71 19.85
N VAL A 122 6.49 -4.63 18.91
CA VAL A 122 6.92 -6.02 19.11
C VAL A 122 8.35 -6.27 18.63
N GLY A 123 8.94 -5.39 17.80
CA GLY A 123 10.33 -5.51 17.34
C GLY A 123 10.63 -6.75 16.47
N LEU A 124 9.64 -7.61 16.23
CA LEU A 124 9.78 -8.80 15.41
C LEU A 124 9.68 -8.45 13.91
N SER A 125 10.76 -8.75 13.20
CA SER A 125 10.83 -8.75 11.72
C SER A 125 10.12 -9.95 11.08
N SER A 126 9.55 -10.87 11.88
CA SER A 126 8.85 -12.05 11.37
C SER A 126 7.39 -11.71 11.05
N VAL A 127 7.12 -11.50 9.76
CA VAL A 127 5.82 -11.15 9.14
C VAL A 127 4.82 -12.33 9.15
N SER A 128 4.92 -13.26 10.09
CA SER A 128 4.20 -14.54 10.07
C SER A 128 2.87 -14.54 10.82
N LEU A 129 2.58 -13.55 11.68
CA LEU A 129 1.39 -13.59 12.55
C LEU A 129 0.11 -12.97 11.98
N CYS A 130 0.17 -12.07 10.98
CA CYS A 130 -1.04 -11.49 10.39
C CYS A 130 -1.40 -12.18 9.08
N ARG A 131 -1.83 -13.45 9.16
CA ARG A 131 -2.56 -14.14 8.10
C ARG A 131 -4.02 -13.62 7.99
N CYS A 132 -4.23 -12.33 8.26
CA CYS A 132 -5.49 -11.67 7.93
C CYS A 132 -5.58 -11.65 6.41
N LYS A 133 -6.56 -12.37 5.86
CA LYS A 133 -6.94 -12.26 4.44
C LYS A 133 -6.94 -10.78 4.08
N TRP A 134 -5.99 -10.34 3.26
CA TRP A 134 -5.98 -8.98 2.74
C TRP A 134 -7.36 -8.72 2.15
N PRO A 135 -8.09 -7.65 2.54
CA PRO A 135 -9.51 -7.50 2.22
C PRO A 135 -9.83 -7.31 0.73
N LEU A 136 -8.87 -7.57 -0.18
CA LEU A 136 -8.93 -7.08 -1.56
C LEU A 136 -8.36 -8.09 -2.55
N LEU A 137 -9.12 -9.13 -2.87
CA LEU A 137 -8.84 -9.85 -4.12
C LEU A 137 -10.02 -10.32 -4.97
N PRO A 138 -11.32 -10.20 -4.60
CA PRO A 138 -12.36 -10.45 -5.61
C PRO A 138 -13.37 -9.33 -5.89
N LEU A 139 -13.35 -8.17 -5.23
CA LEU A 139 -14.48 -7.22 -5.37
C LEU A 139 -14.36 -6.15 -6.46
N CYS A 140 -13.21 -5.96 -7.12
CA CYS A 140 -13.05 -4.85 -8.08
C CYS A 140 -12.56 -5.23 -9.47
N VAL A 141 -12.39 -6.51 -9.79
CA VAL A 141 -12.07 -6.94 -11.16
C VAL A 141 -13.00 -8.09 -11.55
N SER A 142 -14.22 -7.73 -11.96
CA SER A 142 -15.16 -8.44 -12.83
C SER A 142 -15.47 -9.93 -12.56
N GLY A 143 -16.77 -10.26 -12.43
CA GLY A 143 -17.34 -11.47 -13.05
C GLY A 143 -16.54 -12.76 -12.99
N CYS A 144 -16.09 -13.18 -11.80
CA CYS A 144 -15.66 -14.55 -11.57
C CYS A 144 -16.75 -15.25 -10.76
N THR A 145 -17.44 -16.17 -11.42
CA THR A 145 -18.31 -17.17 -10.80
C THR A 145 -17.60 -17.77 -9.59
N CYS A 146 -18.13 -17.52 -8.40
CA CYS A 146 -17.80 -18.31 -7.22
C CYS A 146 -18.37 -19.72 -7.46
N ALA A 147 -17.51 -20.66 -7.82
CA ALA A 147 -17.79 -22.07 -7.63
C ALA A 147 -17.93 -22.31 -6.12
N ASN A 148 -19.06 -22.90 -5.74
CA ASN A 148 -19.45 -23.28 -4.39
C ASN A 148 -18.34 -24.05 -3.67
N ALA A 149 -18.20 -23.75 -2.38
CA ALA A 149 -18.00 -24.78 -1.37
C ALA A 149 -19.38 -25.23 -0.87
#